data_AF-A0A2V7S6T7-F1
#
_entry.id   AF-A0A2V7S6T7-F1
#
_cell.length_a   1.000
_cell.length_b   1.000
_cell.length_c   1.000
_cell.angle_alpha   90.00
_cell.angle_beta   90.00
_cell.angle_gamma   90.00
#
_symmetry.space_group_name_H-M   'P 1'
#
loop_
_entity.id
_entity.type
_entity.pdbx_description
1 polymer ?
#
loop_
_entity_poly.entity_id
_entity_poly.type
_entity_poly.pdbx_seq_one_letter_code
_entity_poly.pdbx_strand_id
1 'polypeptide(L)'
;MTHVNVSRREFLKTGTVAGASLLIGFHFPPPLATSHPPSPSPTVPFKPNAWLEISPDGSVTIWTGRSEMGQGVRTAMPMIVA
;
A
#
# COMPACT_ATOMS: atom_id res chain seq x y z
N MET A 1 15.41 -11.39 -51.47
CA MET A 1 15.07 -11.54 -50.03
C MET A 1 14.06 -10.45 -49.69
N THR A 2 12.77 -10.80 -49.58
CA THR A 2 11.70 -9.84 -49.31
C THR A 2 11.71 -9.48 -47.82
N HIS A 3 12.07 -8.24 -47.50
CA HIS A 3 12.03 -7.72 -46.14
C HIS A 3 10.58 -7.56 -45.67
N VAL A 4 10.20 -8.25 -44.59
CA VAL A 4 8.92 -8.03 -43.92
C VAL A 4 9.00 -6.71 -43.17
N ASN A 5 8.31 -5.67 -43.67
CA ASN A 5 8.26 -4.36 -43.03
C ASN A 5 7.13 -4.33 -41.99
N VAL A 6 7.43 -4.78 -40.76
CA VAL A 6 6.46 -4.75 -39.66
C VAL A 6 6.39 -3.34 -39.09
N SER A 7 5.31 -2.62 -39.39
CA SER A 7 5.07 -1.31 -38.78
C SER A 7 4.58 -1.47 -37.33
N ARG A 8 5.01 -0.58 -36.42
CA ARG A 8 4.54 -0.56 -35.01
C ARG A 8 3.01 -0.56 -34.89
N ARG A 9 2.35 0.13 -35.81
CA ARG A 9 0.88 0.22 -35.90
C ARG A 9 0.25 -1.13 -36.22
N GLU A 10 0.85 -1.89 -37.13
CA GLU A 10 0.37 -3.19 -37.55
C GLU A 10 0.57 -4.24 -36.46
N PHE A 11 1.71 -4.19 -35.76
CA PHE A 11 1.96 -5.01 -34.56
C PHE A 11 0.93 -4.77 -33.45
N LEU A 12 0.56 -3.50 -33.18
CA LEU A 12 -0.45 -3.18 -32.18
C LEU A 12 -1.85 -3.65 -32.60
N LYS A 13 -2.19 -3.59 -33.89
CA LYS A 13 -3.47 -4.09 -34.42
C LYS A 13 -3.57 -5.62 -34.35
N THR A 14 -2.52 -6.34 -34.75
CA THR A 14 -2.53 -7.81 -34.68
C THR A 14 -2.43 -8.31 -33.24
N GLY A 15 -1.63 -7.67 -32.39
CA GLY A 15 -1.50 -8.01 -30.98
C GLY A 15 -2.79 -7.81 -30.17
N THR A 16 -3.62 -6.82 -30.53
CA THR A 16 -4.94 -6.62 -29.88
C THR A 16 -5.99 -7.61 -30.38
N VAL A 17 -5.96 -8.01 -31.66
CA VAL A 17 -6.87 -9.02 -32.21
C VAL A 17 -6.49 -10.44 -31.75
N ALA A 18 -5.20 -10.75 -31.64
CA ALA A 18 -4.70 -12.05 -31.15
C ALA A 18 -4.65 -12.14 -29.61
N GLY A 19 -4.68 -11.00 -28.92
CA GLY A 19 -4.60 -10.91 -27.47
C GLY A 19 -5.95 -11.16 -26.81
N ALA A 20 -6.38 -12.42 -26.78
CA ALA A 20 -7.43 -12.84 -25.84
C ALA A 20 -6.87 -12.73 -24.42
N SER A 21 -7.34 -11.76 -23.63
CA SER A 21 -7.06 -11.71 -22.20
C SER A 21 -8.15 -12.46 -21.43
N LEU A 22 -7.73 -13.38 -20.56
CA LEU A 22 -8.62 -14.02 -19.60
C LEU A 22 -8.80 -13.07 -18.42
N LEU A 23 -9.98 -12.48 -18.29
CA LEU A 23 -10.35 -11.69 -17.10
C LEU A 23 -11.03 -12.61 -16.08
N ILE A 24 -10.43 -12.74 -14.90
CA ILE A 24 -11.03 -13.45 -13.76
C ILE A 24 -11.48 -12.40 -12.75
N GLY A 25 -12.79 -12.26 -12.58
CA GLY A 25 -13.37 -11.42 -11.54
C GLY A 25 -13.63 -12.24 -10.28
N PHE A 26 -13.21 -11.74 -9.12
CA PHE A 26 -13.57 -12.29 -7.82
C PHE A 26 -14.46 -11.29 -7.07
N HIS A 27 -15.53 -11.80 -6.47
CA HIS A 27 -16.39 -11.06 -5.55
C HIS A 27 -16.19 -11.64 -4.15
N PHE A 28 -15.76 -10.80 -3.21
CA PHE A 28 -15.74 -11.17 -1.80
C PHE A 28 -17.01 -10.63 -1.13
N PRO A 29 -17.91 -11.49 -0.63
CA PRO A 29 -19.03 -11.02 0.18
C PRO A 29 -18.48 -10.35 1.44
N PRO A 30 -19.14 -9.28 1.95
CA PRO A 30 -18.74 -8.68 3.20
C PRO A 30 -18.76 -9.74 4.29
N PRO A 31 -17.78 -9.74 5.22
CA PRO A 31 -17.78 -10.70 6.31
C PRO A 31 -19.12 -10.58 7.05
N LEU A 32 -19.83 -11.71 7.19
CA LEU A 32 -20.99 -11.76 8.08
C LEU A 32 -20.51 -11.22 9.42
N ALA A 33 -21.10 -10.11 9.86
CA ALA A 33 -20.88 -9.59 11.19
C ALA A 33 -21.28 -10.72 12.16
N THR A 34 -20.30 -11.45 12.68
CA THR A 34 -20.53 -12.34 13.79
C THR A 34 -20.97 -11.44 14.92
N SER A 35 -22.18 -11.69 15.43
CA SER A 35 -22.74 -11.02 16.59
C SER A 35 -21.96 -11.44 17.84
N HIS A 36 -20.67 -11.10 17.89
CA HIS A 36 -19.92 -11.09 19.12
C HIS A 36 -20.26 -9.77 19.82
N PRO A 37 -20.70 -9.79 21.09
CA PRO A 37 -20.75 -8.55 21.86
C PRO A 37 -19.36 -7.89 21.75
N PRO A 38 -19.27 -6.56 21.62
CA PRO A 38 -17.97 -5.91 21.64
C PRO A 38 -17.33 -6.24 22.99
N SER A 39 -16.42 -7.21 23.00
CA SER A 39 -15.37 -7.26 24.01
C SER A 39 -14.81 -5.84 24.09
N PRO A 40 -14.53 -5.30 25.30
CA PRO A 40 -13.93 -3.98 25.41
C PRO A 40 -12.73 -4.00 24.48
N SER A 41 -12.83 -3.28 23.36
CA SER A 41 -11.75 -3.26 22.40
C SER A 41 -10.58 -2.70 23.21
N PRO A 42 -9.46 -3.44 23.38
CA PRO A 42 -8.28 -2.83 23.94
C PRO A 42 -8.08 -1.56 23.12
N THR A 43 -7.91 -0.40 23.77
CA THR A 43 -7.82 0.86 23.05
C THR A 43 -6.69 0.71 22.04
N VAL A 44 -7.08 0.51 20.78
CA VAL A 44 -6.12 0.11 19.77
C VAL A 44 -5.34 1.37 19.46
N PRO A 45 -4.01 1.36 19.65
CA PRO A 45 -3.20 2.52 19.30
C PRO A 45 -3.42 2.87 17.82
N PHE A 46 -3.56 4.16 17.52
CA PHE A 46 -3.81 4.63 16.18
C PHE A 46 -2.55 4.48 15.33
N LYS A 47 -2.61 3.62 14.32
CA LYS A 47 -1.47 3.23 13.46
C LYS A 47 -1.77 3.52 11.98
N PRO A 48 -1.57 4.76 11.51
CA PRO A 48 -1.85 5.12 10.12
C PRO A 48 -0.90 4.44 9.12
N ASN A 49 0.30 4.05 9.55
CA ASN A 49 1.25 3.29 8.75
C ASN A 49 2.19 2.47 9.66
N ALA A 50 3.14 1.74 9.05
CA ALA A 50 4.07 0.87 9.77
C ALA A 50 5.16 1.59 10.60
N TRP A 51 5.27 2.91 10.51
CA TRP A 51 6.34 3.72 11.13
C TRP A 51 5.84 4.78 12.11
N LEU A 52 4.52 4.90 12.30
CA LEU A 52 3.91 5.87 13.21
C LEU A 52 2.81 5.21 14.05
N GLU A 53 2.91 5.38 15.37
CA GLU A 53 1.93 4.93 16.34
C GLU A 53 1.58 6.08 17.29
N ILE A 54 0.29 6.34 17.47
CA ILE A 54 -0.22 7.26 18.49
C ILE A 54 -0.95 6.42 19.55
N SER A 55 -0.35 6.37 20.73
CA SER A 55 -0.88 5.65 21.87
C SER A 55 -2.08 6.38 22.48
N PRO A 56 -2.97 5.66 23.18
CA PRO A 56 -4.13 6.26 23.87
C PRO A 56 -3.78 7.29 24.94
N ASP A 57 -2.56 7.23 25.50
CA ASP A 57 -2.04 8.17 26.48
C ASP A 57 -1.46 9.46 25.85
N GLY A 58 -1.56 9.59 24.52
CA GLY A 58 -1.02 10.72 23.77
C GLY A 58 0.46 10.60 23.41
N SER A 59 1.14 9.51 23.77
CA SER A 59 2.52 9.27 23.33
C SER A 59 2.58 8.95 21.84
N VAL A 60 3.57 9.50 21.14
CA VAL A 60 3.79 9.28 19.71
C VAL A 60 5.09 8.52 19.51
N THR A 61 5.03 7.35 18.88
CA THR A 61 6.18 6.52 18.55
C THR A 61 6.46 6.59 17.05
N ILE A 62 7.71 6.89 16.69
CA ILE A 62 8.18 6.99 15.31
C ILE A 62 9.35 6.03 15.12
N TRP A 63 9.26 5.12 14.14
CA TRP A 63 10.38 4.24 13.77
C TRP A 63 11.14 4.82 12.57
N THR A 64 12.46 4.90 12.68
CA THR A 64 13.35 5.29 11.57
C THR A 64 14.33 4.16 11.27
N GLY A 65 14.40 3.75 10.00
CA GLY A 65 15.37 2.76 9.53
C GLY A 65 16.76 3.36 9.26
N ARG A 66 16.94 4.68 9.40
CA ARG A 66 18.24 5.34 9.19
C ARG A 66 18.99 5.52 10.49
N SER A 67 20.30 5.24 10.43
CA SER A 67 21.21 5.52 11.54
C SER A 67 21.34 7.02 11.78
N GLU A 68 21.33 7.40 13.04
CA GLU A 68 21.63 8.76 13.51
C GLU A 68 23.14 8.83 13.78
N MET A 69 23.83 9.77 13.11
CA MET A 69 25.29 9.96 13.23
C MET A 69 25.66 11.45 13.41
N GLY A 70 24.80 12.23 14.07
CA GLY A 70 24.94 13.69 14.25
C GLY A 70 24.12 14.54 13.27
N GLN A 71 23.28 13.93 12.42
CA GLN A 71 22.47 14.66 11.42
C GLN A 71 21.20 15.26 12.03
N GLY A 72 20.82 14.88 13.25
CA GLY A 72 19.63 15.40 13.92
C GLY A 72 18.30 14.77 13.48
N VAL A 73 18.32 13.56 12.90
CA VAL A 73 17.10 12.84 12.45
C VAL A 73 16.09 12.67 13.59
N ARG A 74 16.57 12.34 14.79
CA ARG A 74 15.72 12.16 16.00
C ARG A 74 15.09 13.46 16.50
N THR A 75 15.61 14.61 16.07
CA THR A 75 15.05 15.93 16.40
C THR A 75 14.11 16.41 15.30
N ALA A 76 14.54 16.30 14.04
CA ALA A 76 13.76 16.76 12.88
C ALA A 76 12.48 15.94 12.67
N MET A 77 12.52 14.61 12.83
CA MET A 77 11.34 13.77 12.58
C MET A 77 10.15 14.08 13.50
N PRO A 78 10.32 14.17 14.84
CA PRO A 78 9.21 14.59 15.70
C PRO A 78 8.65 15.97 15.36
N MET A 79 9.50 16.94 14.98
CA MET A 79 9.03 18.29 14.61
C MET A 79 8.20 18.32 13.33
N ILE A 80 8.44 17.41 12.38
CA ILE A 80 7.64 17.31 11.14
C ILE A 80 6.27 16.69 11.42
N VAL A 81 6.20 15.79 12.41
CA VAL A 81 4.96 15.10 12.80
C VAL A 81 4.08 15.98 13.69
N ALA A 82 4.69 16.88 14.47
CA ALA A 82 4.03 17.79 15.41
C ALA A 82 3.07 18.79 14.74
#